data_AF-A0A1C2IEU8-F1
#
_entry.id   AF-A0A1C2IEU8-F1
#
_cell.length_a   1.000
_cell.length_b   1.000
_cell.length_c   1.000
_cell.angle_alpha   90.00
_cell.angle_beta   90.00
_cell.angle_gamma   90.00
#
_symmetry.space_group_name_H-M   'P 1'
#
loop_
_entity.id
_entity.type
_entity.pdbx_description
1 polymer ?
#
loop_
_entity_poly.entity_id
_entity_poly.type
_entity_poly.pdbx_seq_one_letter_code
_entity_poly.pdbx_strand_id
1 'polypeptide(L)'
;MTGQELSALLSRHRITLIVGILVILFAAMGFFGYEKYQRHQTEKAAVLYSELVDTMVQGQTSTARASADTLIHQYAHTPYATMAHFFLARMDMEGKQVPAAEKTLMSVIKNTSAPRGMRSLARLNLARLYVDQHQAHKALDILQNPQPAYVTLADEIKGDAYASLNQISQAEQAYHSAMSALPAADPYRTYLQMKIANIGVAP
;
A
#
# COMPACT_ATOMS: atom_id res chain seq x y z
N MET A 1 -45.54 29.94 16.37
CA MET A 1 -45.15 31.05 15.47
C MET A 1 -46.27 31.27 14.48
N THR A 2 -46.94 32.43 14.54
CA THR A 2 -47.97 32.80 13.55
C THR A 2 -47.30 33.16 12.23
N GLY A 3 -47.98 32.97 11.09
CA GLY A 3 -47.41 33.25 9.76
C GLY A 3 -46.90 34.69 9.58
N GLN A 4 -47.45 35.65 10.34
CA GLN A 4 -47.00 37.04 10.33
C GLN A 4 -45.62 37.23 10.97
N GLU A 5 -45.30 36.56 12.09
CA GLU A 5 -43.97 36.65 12.70
C GLU A 5 -42.88 36.02 11.83
N LEU A 6 -43.22 34.92 11.13
CA LEU A 6 -42.31 34.28 10.18
C LEU A 6 -41.98 35.24 9.01
N SER A 7 -42.99 35.92 8.48
CA SER A 7 -42.82 36.88 7.39
C SER A 7 -42.00 38.13 7.78
N ALA A 8 -42.14 38.58 9.04
CA ALA A 8 -41.38 39.71 9.59
C ALA A 8 -39.91 39.35 9.86
N LEU A 9 -39.63 38.11 10.29
CA LEU A 9 -38.27 37.60 10.47
C LEU A 9 -37.56 37.39 9.12
N LEU A 10 -38.29 36.83 8.14
CA LEU A 10 -37.85 36.68 6.76
C LEU A 10 -37.57 38.04 6.09
N SER A 11 -38.42 39.05 6.27
CA SER A 11 -38.21 40.39 5.71
C SER A 11 -36.99 41.11 6.29
N ARG A 12 -36.74 40.95 7.59
CA ARG A 12 -35.63 41.59 8.31
C ARG A 12 -34.26 40.96 8.01
N HIS A 13 -34.20 39.66 7.67
CA HIS A 13 -32.95 38.92 7.42
C HIS A 13 -32.86 38.33 6.00
N ARG A 14 -33.70 38.82 5.08
CA ARG A 14 -33.86 38.33 3.71
C ARG A 14 -32.55 38.27 2.94
N ILE A 15 -31.71 39.29 3.07
CA ILE A 15 -30.40 39.35 2.42
C ILE A 15 -29.45 38.29 3.01
N THR A 16 -29.40 38.14 4.33
CA THR A 16 -28.54 37.16 5.01
C THR A 16 -28.93 35.72 4.67
N LEU A 17 -30.23 35.43 4.55
CA LEU A 17 -30.73 34.12 4.11
C LEU A 17 -30.35 33.83 2.65
N ILE A 18 -30.51 34.81 1.76
CA ILE A 18 -30.12 34.67 0.35
C ILE A 18 -28.60 34.45 0.22
N VAL A 19 -27.79 35.24 0.94
CA VAL A 19 -26.34 35.08 0.96
C VAL A 19 -25.94 33.72 1.52
N GLY A 20 -26.58 33.27 2.60
CA GLY A 20 -26.34 31.93 3.17
C GLY A 20 -26.65 30.80 2.20
N ILE A 21 -27.78 30.88 1.48
CA ILE A 21 -28.16 29.90 0.45
C ILE A 21 -27.15 29.91 -0.70
N LEU A 22 -26.72 31.08 -1.18
CA LEU A 22 -25.72 31.19 -2.24
C LEU A 22 -24.38 30.58 -1.83
N VAL A 23 -23.92 30.82 -0.60
CA VAL A 23 -22.68 30.22 -0.07
C VAL A 23 -22.78 28.69 -0.07
N ILE A 24 -23.92 28.13 0.37
CA ILE A 24 -24.15 26.68 0.35
C ILE A 24 -24.14 26.14 -1.09
N LEU A 25 -24.78 26.83 -2.03
CA LEU A 25 -24.83 26.42 -3.43
C LEU A 25 -23.44 26.43 -4.09
N PHE A 26 -22.63 27.46 -3.85
CA PHE A 26 -21.26 27.53 -4.36
C PHE A 26 -20.38 26.45 -3.75
N ALA A 27 -20.51 26.20 -2.44
CA ALA A 27 -19.80 25.12 -1.77
C ALA A 27 -20.19 23.74 -2.36
N ALA A 28 -21.49 23.50 -2.59
CA ALA A 28 -21.98 22.28 -3.21
C ALA A 28 -21.47 22.10 -4.65
N MET A 29 -21.53 23.15 -5.48
CA MET A 29 -21.01 23.11 -6.86
C MET A 29 -19.50 22.84 -6.88
N GLY A 30 -18.74 23.46 -5.98
CA GLY A 30 -17.31 23.19 -5.81
C GLY A 30 -17.05 21.72 -5.44
N PHE A 31 -17.83 21.18 -4.51
CA PHE A 31 -17.73 19.78 -4.08
C PHE A 31 -18.06 18.79 -5.22
N PHE A 32 -19.20 18.95 -5.89
CA PHE A 32 -19.60 18.07 -7.00
C PHE A 32 -18.66 18.19 -8.22
N GLY A 33 -18.19 19.39 -8.53
CA GLY A 33 -17.21 19.62 -9.58
C GLY A 33 -15.89 18.91 -9.29
N TYR A 34 -15.40 19.03 -8.05
CA TYR A 34 -14.21 18.34 -7.58
C TYR A 34 -14.37 16.81 -7.60
N GLU A 35 -15.51 16.29 -7.15
CA GLU A 35 -15.80 14.86 -7.16
C GLU A 35 -15.81 14.28 -8.58
N LYS A 36 -16.45 14.98 -9.53
CA LYS A 36 -16.46 14.57 -10.94
C LYS A 36 -15.06 14.55 -11.55
N TYR A 37 -14.24 15.55 -11.23
CA TYR A 37 -12.85 15.61 -11.66
C TYR A 37 -12.05 14.42 -11.10
N GLN A 38 -12.17 14.14 -9.81
CA GLN A 38 -11.49 13.01 -9.17
C GLN A 38 -11.90 11.65 -9.75
N ARG A 39 -13.20 11.46 -10.04
CA ARG A 39 -13.69 10.24 -10.71
C ARG A 39 -13.07 10.06 -12.08
N HIS A 40 -13.05 11.11 -12.90
CA HIS A 40 -12.48 11.05 -14.23
C HIS A 40 -10.95 10.79 -14.22
N GLN A 41 -10.23 11.37 -13.25
CA GLN A 41 -8.81 11.08 -13.06
C GLN A 41 -8.59 9.63 -12.61
N THR A 42 -9.46 9.08 -11.76
CA THR A 42 -9.39 7.69 -11.32
C THR A 42 -9.64 6.72 -12.47
N GLU A 43 -10.59 7.01 -13.36
CA GLU A 43 -10.85 6.21 -14.57
C GLU A 43 -9.65 6.18 -15.52
N LYS A 44 -9.04 7.34 -15.78
CA LYS A 44 -7.81 7.43 -16.60
C LYS A 44 -6.64 6.68 -15.98
N ALA A 45 -6.46 6.82 -14.66
CA ALA A 45 -5.46 6.08 -13.92
C ALA A 45 -5.71 4.56 -13.98
N ALA A 46 -6.96 4.11 -13.97
CA ALA A 46 -7.29 2.69 -14.09
C ALA A 46 -6.87 2.11 -15.46
N VAL A 47 -7.11 2.84 -16.55
CA VAL A 47 -6.71 2.42 -17.91
C VAL A 47 -5.19 2.30 -18.00
N LEU A 48 -4.47 3.33 -17.53
CA LEU A 48 -3.01 3.34 -17.53
C LEU A 48 -2.42 2.26 -16.60
N TYR A 49 -3.10 1.94 -15.50
CA TYR A 49 -2.73 0.82 -14.65
C TYR A 49 -2.93 -0.53 -15.34
N SER A 50 -3.98 -0.70 -16.13
CA SER A 50 -4.15 -1.91 -16.95
C SER A 50 -3.00 -2.06 -17.95
N GLU A 51 -2.63 -0.98 -18.63
CA GLU A 51 -1.49 -0.96 -19.56
C GLU A 51 -0.18 -1.30 -18.85
N LEU A 52 0.07 -0.74 -17.66
CA LEU A 52 1.21 -1.10 -16.83
C LEU A 52 1.27 -2.62 -16.56
N VAL A 53 0.14 -3.23 -16.18
CA VAL A 53 0.09 -4.66 -15.89
C VAL A 53 0.33 -5.49 -17.16
N ASP A 54 -0.32 -5.14 -18.27
CA ASP A 54 -0.20 -5.87 -19.53
C ASP A 54 1.22 -5.79 -20.10
N THR A 55 1.83 -4.60 -20.07
CA THR A 55 3.22 -4.39 -20.55
C THR A 55 4.23 -5.11 -19.67
N MET A 56 3.99 -5.20 -18.35
CA MET A 56 4.80 -6.02 -17.44
C MET A 56 4.72 -7.51 -17.79
N VAL A 57 3.52 -8.03 -18.05
CA VAL A 57 3.33 -9.45 -18.44
C VAL A 57 4.02 -9.75 -19.78
N GLN A 58 4.03 -8.78 -20.70
CA GLN A 58 4.70 -8.90 -22.00
C GLN A 58 6.22 -8.68 -21.94
N GLY A 59 6.80 -8.40 -20.75
CA GLY A 59 8.23 -8.14 -20.59
C GLY A 59 8.69 -6.79 -21.14
N GLN A 60 7.76 -5.86 -21.39
CA GLN A 60 8.05 -4.51 -21.90
C GLN A 60 8.36 -3.55 -20.75
N THR A 61 9.44 -3.83 -20.01
CA THR A 61 9.80 -3.13 -18.75
C THR A 61 9.94 -1.62 -18.89
N SER A 62 10.42 -1.11 -20.03
CA SER A 62 10.55 0.35 -20.27
C SER A 62 9.19 1.04 -20.35
N THR A 63 8.25 0.47 -21.12
CA THR A 63 6.88 0.96 -21.26
C THR A 63 6.10 0.87 -19.95
N ALA A 64 6.27 -0.26 -19.24
CA ALA A 64 5.72 -0.44 -17.90
C ALA A 64 6.23 0.64 -16.95
N ARG A 65 7.55 0.90 -16.91
CA ARG A 65 8.12 1.95 -16.08
C ARG A 65 7.54 3.33 -16.40
N ALA A 66 7.44 3.71 -17.68
CA ALA A 66 6.85 4.97 -18.09
C ALA A 66 5.38 5.13 -17.63
N SER A 67 4.60 4.04 -17.71
CA SER A 67 3.21 4.02 -17.22
C SER A 67 3.15 4.19 -15.71
N ALA A 68 4.01 3.50 -14.97
CA ALA A 68 4.10 3.61 -13.52
C ALA A 68 4.52 5.03 -13.08
N ASP A 69 5.53 5.62 -13.72
CA ASP A 69 5.96 6.99 -13.44
C ASP A 69 4.82 7.98 -13.70
N THR A 70 4.08 7.81 -14.80
CA THR A 70 2.93 8.66 -15.11
C THR A 70 1.84 8.54 -14.05
N LEU A 71 1.52 7.33 -13.58
CA LEU A 71 0.59 7.10 -12.47
C LEU A 71 1.03 7.83 -11.19
N ILE A 72 2.30 7.74 -10.85
CA ILE A 72 2.85 8.33 -9.61
C ILE A 72 2.83 9.86 -9.67
N HIS A 73 3.22 10.46 -10.80
CA HIS A 73 3.37 11.91 -10.91
C HIS A 73 2.06 12.62 -11.25
N GLN A 74 1.24 12.06 -12.15
CA GLN A 74 0.02 12.72 -12.64
C GLN A 74 -1.23 12.27 -11.87
N TYR A 75 -1.23 11.07 -11.31
CA TYR A 75 -2.38 10.45 -10.66
C TYR A 75 -2.11 10.11 -9.18
N ALA A 76 -1.22 10.86 -8.53
CA ALA A 76 -0.77 10.66 -7.15
C ALA A 76 -1.90 10.51 -6.10
N HIS A 77 -3.06 11.11 -6.37
CA HIS A 77 -4.24 11.09 -5.50
C HIS A 77 -5.11 9.83 -5.67
N THR A 78 -4.80 8.99 -6.66
CA THR A 78 -5.53 7.74 -6.95
C THR A 78 -4.86 6.55 -6.25
N PRO A 79 -5.61 5.48 -5.92
CA PRO A 79 -5.01 4.26 -5.38
C PRO A 79 -4.01 3.62 -6.36
N TYR A 80 -4.18 3.84 -7.67
CA TYR A 80 -3.31 3.29 -8.71
C TYR A 80 -1.87 3.83 -8.64
N ALA A 81 -1.66 5.07 -8.18
CA ALA A 81 -0.31 5.59 -7.95
C ALA A 81 0.43 4.77 -6.88
N THR A 82 -0.27 4.41 -5.79
CA THR A 82 0.33 3.56 -4.74
C THR A 82 0.63 2.16 -5.28
N MET A 83 -0.23 1.60 -6.13
CA MET A 83 0.01 0.31 -6.77
C MET A 83 1.21 0.37 -7.74
N ALA A 84 1.35 1.46 -8.50
CA ALA A 84 2.46 1.67 -9.43
C ALA A 84 3.83 1.68 -8.71
N HIS A 85 3.91 2.21 -7.48
CA HIS A 85 5.13 2.11 -6.68
C HIS A 85 5.58 0.66 -6.44
N PHE A 86 4.65 -0.28 -6.25
CA PHE A 86 5.02 -1.70 -6.08
C PHE A 86 5.58 -2.31 -7.36
N PHE A 87 5.04 -1.94 -8.52
CA PHE A 87 5.58 -2.38 -9.82
C PHE A 87 6.95 -1.78 -10.09
N LEU A 88 7.17 -0.50 -9.80
CA LEU A 88 8.50 0.12 -9.88
C LEU A 88 9.49 -0.60 -8.97
N ALA A 89 9.14 -0.81 -7.71
CA ALA A 89 10.02 -1.52 -6.77
C ALA A 89 10.36 -2.93 -7.27
N ARG A 90 9.38 -3.65 -7.84
CA ARG A 90 9.62 -4.96 -8.45
C ARG A 90 10.59 -4.89 -9.63
N MET A 91 10.36 -3.99 -10.58
CA MET A 91 11.26 -3.81 -11.72
C MET A 91 12.67 -3.38 -11.28
N ASP A 92 12.78 -2.55 -10.25
CA ASP A 92 14.05 -2.14 -9.67
C ASP A 92 14.78 -3.35 -9.06
N MET A 93 14.09 -4.22 -8.32
CA MET A 93 14.69 -5.46 -7.78
C MET A 93 15.16 -6.41 -8.89
N GLU A 94 14.31 -6.66 -9.89
CA GLU A 94 14.64 -7.52 -11.04
C GLU A 94 15.81 -6.95 -11.85
N GLY A 95 15.88 -5.62 -11.99
CA GLY A 95 16.97 -4.89 -12.63
C GLY A 95 18.21 -4.69 -11.76
N LYS A 96 18.30 -5.32 -10.57
CA LYS A 96 19.39 -5.18 -9.60
C LYS A 96 19.62 -3.74 -9.09
N GLN A 97 18.63 -2.88 -9.21
CA GLN A 97 18.60 -1.50 -8.69
C GLN A 97 18.05 -1.47 -7.26
N VAL A 98 18.65 -2.26 -6.37
CA VAL A 98 18.23 -2.42 -4.97
C VAL A 98 17.99 -1.09 -4.23
N PRO A 99 18.86 -0.06 -4.33
CA PRO A 99 18.63 1.21 -3.64
C PRO A 99 17.38 1.95 -4.12
N ALA A 100 17.02 1.81 -5.41
CA ALA A 100 15.81 2.41 -5.97
C ALA A 100 14.56 1.71 -5.44
N ALA A 101 14.56 0.37 -5.38
CA ALA A 101 13.48 -0.42 -4.78
C ALA A 101 13.25 -0.06 -3.31
N GLU A 102 14.32 0.03 -2.52
CA GLU A 102 14.27 0.43 -1.11
C GLU A 102 13.63 1.81 -0.95
N LYS A 103 14.12 2.81 -1.72
CA LYS A 103 13.58 4.18 -1.68
C LYS A 103 12.08 4.20 -2.02
N THR A 104 11.68 3.46 -3.05
CA THR A 104 10.29 3.39 -3.51
C THR A 104 9.37 2.79 -2.44
N LEU A 105 9.74 1.64 -1.85
CA LEU A 105 8.95 1.00 -0.78
C LEU A 105 8.89 1.87 0.47
N MET A 106 10.01 2.50 0.85
CA MET A 106 10.06 3.41 1.99
C MET A 106 9.14 4.62 1.82
N SER A 107 9.01 5.15 0.59
CA SER A 107 8.08 6.22 0.26
C SER A 107 6.63 5.81 0.53
N VAL A 108 6.22 4.60 0.10
CA VAL A 108 4.88 4.07 0.36
C VAL A 108 4.63 3.91 1.87
N ILE A 109 5.61 3.40 2.62
CA ILE A 109 5.49 3.23 4.08
C ILE A 109 5.29 4.57 4.79
N LYS A 110 5.97 5.63 4.33
CA LYS A 110 5.90 6.98 4.90
C LYS A 110 4.66 7.77 4.45
N ASN A 111 4.06 7.42 3.31
CA ASN A 111 2.85 8.07 2.82
C ASN A 111 1.65 7.77 3.73
N THR A 112 1.21 8.77 4.51
CA THR A 112 0.08 8.63 5.43
C THR A 112 -1.28 8.53 4.73
N SER A 113 -1.37 9.00 3.49
CA SER A 113 -2.56 8.88 2.65
C SER A 113 -2.71 7.51 2.01
N ALA A 114 -1.64 6.71 1.98
CA ALA A 114 -1.70 5.34 1.46
C ALA A 114 -2.50 4.44 2.42
N PRO A 115 -3.37 3.54 1.90
CA PRO A 115 -4.11 2.59 2.72
C PRO A 115 -3.19 1.80 3.65
N ARG A 116 -3.63 1.59 4.89
CA ARG A 116 -2.84 0.86 5.90
C ARG A 116 -2.36 -0.50 5.41
N GLY A 117 -3.20 -1.24 4.67
CA GLY A 117 -2.82 -2.52 4.08
C GLY A 117 -1.65 -2.40 3.10
N MET A 118 -1.68 -1.42 2.20
CA MET A 118 -0.57 -1.16 1.26
C MET A 118 0.71 -0.77 2.01
N ARG A 119 0.62 0.06 3.04
CA ARG A 119 1.79 0.39 3.88
C ARG A 119 2.36 -0.85 4.57
N SER A 120 1.54 -1.80 5.00
CA SER A 120 2.01 -3.08 5.56
C SER A 120 2.63 -3.98 4.50
N LEU A 121 2.03 -4.08 3.32
CA LEU A 121 2.60 -4.83 2.21
C LEU A 121 3.97 -4.29 1.80
N ALA A 122 4.15 -2.95 1.79
CA ALA A 122 5.43 -2.32 1.51
C ALA A 122 6.50 -2.67 2.57
N ARG A 123 6.12 -2.77 3.85
CA ARG A 123 7.04 -3.24 4.92
C ARG A 123 7.47 -4.69 4.71
N LEU A 124 6.54 -5.58 4.35
CA LEU A 124 6.86 -6.98 4.07
C LEU A 124 7.82 -7.12 2.89
N ASN A 125 7.54 -6.42 1.78
CA ASN A 125 8.41 -6.45 0.60
C ASN A 125 9.81 -5.87 0.91
N LEU A 126 9.87 -4.79 1.69
CA LEU A 126 11.14 -4.19 2.08
C LEU A 126 11.92 -5.09 3.05
N ALA A 127 11.24 -5.79 3.96
CA ALA A 127 11.88 -6.75 4.84
C ALA A 127 12.48 -7.93 4.05
N ARG A 128 11.75 -8.47 3.06
CA ARG A 128 12.29 -9.50 2.14
C ARG A 128 13.52 -9.00 1.39
N LEU A 129 13.44 -7.78 0.84
CA LEU A 129 14.58 -7.13 0.20
C LEU A 129 15.77 -7.06 1.15
N TYR A 130 15.58 -6.69 2.42
CA TYR A 130 16.67 -6.66 3.39
C TYR A 130 17.24 -8.04 3.70
N VAL A 131 16.42 -9.10 3.76
CA VAL A 131 16.92 -10.48 3.90
C VAL A 131 17.79 -10.86 2.70
N ASP A 132 17.31 -10.62 1.47
CA ASP A 132 18.04 -10.91 0.23
C ASP A 132 19.35 -10.13 0.10
N GLN A 133 19.44 -8.96 0.75
CA GLN A 133 20.64 -8.13 0.80
C GLN A 133 21.56 -8.42 1.99
N HIS A 134 21.33 -9.52 2.73
CA HIS A 134 22.06 -9.87 3.95
C HIS A 134 21.98 -8.80 5.06
N GLN A 135 20.92 -7.99 5.06
CA GLN A 135 20.62 -6.94 6.04
C GLN A 135 19.51 -7.39 7.01
N ALA A 136 19.59 -8.63 7.49
CA ALA A 136 18.55 -9.28 8.28
C ALA A 136 18.10 -8.47 9.52
N HIS A 137 19.01 -7.77 10.20
CA HIS A 137 18.64 -6.90 11.32
C HIS A 137 17.67 -5.79 10.93
N LYS A 138 17.80 -5.20 9.73
CA LYS A 138 16.84 -4.21 9.22
C LYS A 138 15.48 -4.83 8.91
N ALA A 139 15.48 -6.07 8.41
CA ALA A 139 14.24 -6.82 8.18
C ALA A 139 13.48 -7.06 9.50
N LEU A 140 14.18 -7.45 10.56
CA LEU A 140 13.59 -7.64 11.88
C LEU A 140 13.04 -6.34 12.46
N ASP A 141 13.77 -5.24 12.31
CA ASP A 141 13.38 -3.93 12.82
C ASP A 141 12.10 -3.39 12.15
N ILE A 142 12.02 -3.47 10.82
CA ILE A 142 10.86 -2.95 10.08
C ILE A 142 9.59 -3.79 10.25
N LEU A 143 9.72 -5.04 10.71
CA LEU A 143 8.62 -5.97 10.96
C LEU A 143 8.14 -5.99 12.42
N GLN A 144 8.54 -5.00 13.22
CA GLN A 144 7.96 -4.80 14.54
C GLN A 144 6.47 -4.47 14.43
N ASN A 145 5.65 -5.15 15.23
CA ASN A 145 4.19 -4.92 15.35
C ASN A 145 3.43 -4.96 14.01
N PRO A 146 3.43 -6.12 13.30
CA PRO A 146 2.66 -6.26 12.07
C PRO A 146 1.16 -6.15 12.35
N GLN A 147 0.40 -5.66 11.36
CA GLN A 147 -1.06 -5.70 11.43
C GLN A 147 -1.55 -7.16 11.47
N PRO A 148 -2.68 -7.47 12.13
CA PRO A 148 -3.16 -8.85 12.31
C PRO A 148 -3.23 -9.66 11.01
N ALA A 149 -3.70 -9.06 9.92
CA ALA A 149 -3.80 -9.70 8.61
C ALA A 149 -2.46 -10.09 7.97
N TYR A 150 -1.33 -9.60 8.50
CA TYR A 150 0.01 -9.81 7.96
C TYR A 150 0.95 -10.49 8.96
N VAL A 151 0.47 -10.92 10.13
CA VAL A 151 1.30 -11.56 11.17
C VAL A 151 1.99 -12.80 10.62
N THR A 152 1.26 -13.69 9.95
CA THR A 152 1.82 -14.91 9.35
C THR A 152 2.99 -14.61 8.40
N LEU A 153 2.80 -13.67 7.48
CA LEU A 153 3.83 -13.29 6.51
C LEU A 153 5.02 -12.58 7.18
N ALA A 154 4.75 -11.76 8.19
CA ALA A 154 5.81 -11.08 8.93
C ALA A 154 6.66 -12.09 9.71
N ASP A 155 6.05 -13.06 10.37
CA ASP A 155 6.78 -14.05 11.17
C ASP A 155 7.55 -15.04 10.27
N GLU A 156 7.04 -15.38 9.10
CA GLU A 156 7.80 -16.11 8.09
C GLU A 156 9.08 -15.35 7.70
N ILE A 157 8.98 -14.07 7.35
CA ILE A 157 10.14 -13.26 6.94
C ILE A 157 11.12 -13.07 8.10
N LYS A 158 10.62 -12.94 9.35
CA LYS A 158 11.50 -12.95 10.53
C LYS A 158 12.23 -14.28 10.66
N GLY A 159 11.57 -15.40 10.38
CA GLY A 159 12.20 -16.71 10.30
C GLY A 159 13.34 -16.74 9.28
N ASP A 160 13.11 -16.23 8.08
CA ASP A 160 14.13 -16.12 7.02
C ASP A 160 15.30 -15.24 7.48
N ALA A 161 15.00 -14.11 8.11
CA ALA A 161 16.00 -13.20 8.67
C ALA A 161 16.85 -13.86 9.76
N TYR A 162 16.23 -14.55 10.73
CA TYR A 162 16.94 -15.27 11.79
C TYR A 162 17.79 -16.42 11.23
N ALA A 163 17.27 -17.16 10.25
CA ALA A 163 18.02 -18.23 9.59
C ALA A 163 19.28 -17.67 8.91
N SER A 164 19.18 -16.53 8.21
CA SER A 164 20.34 -15.88 7.59
C SER A 164 21.39 -15.34 8.59
N LEU A 165 20.98 -15.14 9.85
CA LEU A 165 21.87 -14.78 10.97
C LEU A 165 22.43 -15.99 11.72
N ASN A 166 22.17 -17.22 11.26
CA ASN A 166 22.47 -18.47 11.97
C ASN A 166 21.80 -18.57 13.37
N GLN A 167 20.71 -17.85 13.58
CA GLN A 167 19.92 -17.85 14.81
C GLN A 167 18.80 -18.90 14.72
N ILE A 168 19.20 -20.18 14.68
CA ILE A 168 18.35 -21.32 14.32
C ILE A 168 17.11 -21.43 15.20
N SER A 169 17.25 -21.36 16.53
CA SER A 169 16.12 -21.47 17.46
C SER A 169 15.11 -20.33 17.28
N GLN A 170 15.57 -19.10 17.04
CA GLN A 170 14.69 -17.97 16.76
C GLN A 170 13.99 -18.12 15.40
N ALA A 171 14.67 -18.66 14.40
CA ALA A 171 14.08 -18.92 13.10
C ALA A 171 12.95 -19.94 13.19
N GLU A 172 13.20 -21.07 13.85
CA GLU A 172 12.21 -22.13 14.09
C GLU A 172 10.99 -21.59 14.85
N GLN A 173 11.21 -20.82 15.92
CA GLN A 173 10.14 -20.18 16.68
C GLN A 173 9.28 -19.26 15.80
N ALA A 174 9.90 -18.45 14.93
CA ALA A 174 9.18 -17.53 14.05
C ALA A 174 8.33 -18.28 13.02
N TYR A 175 8.85 -19.34 12.38
CA TYR A 175 8.05 -20.14 11.45
C TYR A 175 6.91 -20.89 12.15
N HIS A 176 7.11 -21.39 13.37
CA HIS A 176 6.03 -21.98 14.15
C HIS A 176 4.94 -20.95 14.49
N SER A 177 5.33 -19.72 14.85
CA SER A 177 4.39 -18.62 15.04
C SER A 177 3.57 -18.36 13.78
N ALA A 178 4.24 -18.21 12.63
CA ALA A 178 3.59 -18.03 11.34
C ALA A 178 2.59 -19.16 11.03
N MET A 179 2.99 -20.41 11.28
CA MET A 179 2.17 -21.58 11.05
C MET A 179 0.97 -21.66 12.01
N SER A 180 1.13 -21.27 13.28
CA SER A 180 0.05 -21.32 14.28
C SER A 180 -1.14 -20.42 13.96
N ALA A 181 -0.90 -19.34 13.20
CA ALA A 181 -1.92 -18.41 12.75
C ALA A 181 -2.74 -18.93 11.55
N LEU A 182 -2.41 -20.10 11.00
CA LEU A 182 -3.06 -20.68 9.82
C LEU A 182 -3.97 -21.86 10.19
N PRO A 183 -5.12 -22.02 9.50
CA PRO A 183 -5.94 -23.23 9.60
C PRO A 183 -5.14 -24.50 9.33
N ALA A 184 -5.45 -25.61 10.00
CA ALA A 184 -4.68 -26.85 9.90
C ALA A 184 -4.57 -27.41 8.46
N ALA A 185 -5.60 -27.19 7.63
CA ALA A 185 -5.65 -27.63 6.23
C ALA A 185 -5.06 -26.63 5.23
N ASP A 186 -4.50 -25.50 5.70
CA ASP A 186 -3.93 -24.48 4.82
C ASP A 186 -2.64 -25.00 4.15
N PRO A 187 -2.55 -25.04 2.80
CA PRO A 187 -1.37 -25.49 2.08
C PRO A 187 -0.09 -24.71 2.42
N TYR A 188 -0.22 -23.45 2.88
CA TYR A 188 0.92 -22.62 3.28
C TYR A 188 1.67 -23.21 4.49
N ARG A 189 1.02 -24.04 5.30
CA ARG A 189 1.68 -24.75 6.40
C ARG A 189 2.73 -25.73 5.90
N THR A 190 2.49 -26.43 4.79
CA THR A 190 3.47 -27.34 4.18
C THR A 190 4.70 -26.58 3.70
N TYR A 191 4.52 -25.38 3.15
CA TYR A 191 5.62 -24.51 2.77
C TYR A 191 6.47 -24.07 3.98
N LEU A 192 5.83 -23.68 5.09
CA LEU A 192 6.54 -23.33 6.33
C LEU A 192 7.28 -24.53 6.93
N GLN A 193 6.70 -25.73 6.89
CA GLN A 193 7.38 -26.96 7.33
C GLN A 193 8.64 -27.26 6.51
N MET A 194 8.59 -27.04 5.21
CA MET A 194 9.77 -27.17 4.34
C MET A 194 10.85 -26.16 4.72
N LYS A 195 10.47 -24.90 5.01
CA LYS A 195 11.42 -23.90 5.53
C LYS A 195 12.06 -24.36 6.84
N ILE A 196 11.26 -24.87 7.79
CA ILE A 196 11.74 -25.39 9.08
C ILE A 196 12.73 -26.54 8.89
N ALA A 197 12.43 -27.50 8.02
CA ALA A 197 13.29 -28.65 7.76
C ALA A 197 14.64 -28.25 7.14
N ASN A 198 14.69 -27.12 6.42
CA ASN A 198 15.91 -26.63 5.78
C ASN A 198 16.71 -25.64 6.67
N ILE A 199 16.22 -25.26 7.85
CA ILE A 199 16.98 -24.34 8.73
C ILE A 199 18.26 -25.05 9.17
N GLY A 200 19.42 -24.40 8.96
CA GLY A 200 20.72 -24.95 9.37
C GLY A 200 21.30 -25.99 8.40
N VAL A 201 20.59 -26.33 7.33
CA VAL A 201 21.20 -26.95 6.15
C VAL A 201 21.86 -25.79 5.40
N ALA A 202 23.15 -25.53 5.69
CA ALA A 202 23.91 -24.50 4.99
C ALA A 202 23.82 -24.73 3.46
N PRO A 203 23.78 -23.66 2.64
CA PRO A 203 23.91 -23.80 1.19
C PRO A 203 25.25 -24.43 0.78
#